data_AF-W2J7P1-F1
#
_entry.id   AF-W2J7P1-F1
#
_cell.length_a   1.000
_cell.length_b   1.000
_cell.length_c   1.000
_cell.angle_alpha   90.00
_cell.angle_beta   90.00
_cell.angle_gamma   90.00
#
_symmetry.space_group_name_H-M   'P 1'
#
loop_
_entity.id
_entity.type
_entity.pdbx_description
1 polymer ?
#
loop_
_entity_poly.entity_id
_entity_poly.type
_entity_poly.pdbx_seq_one_letter_code
_entity_poly.pdbx_strand_id
1 'polypeptide(L)'
;MAPSSLALKRRWDFLKPWCQVLQRRISYVWPLREEEVWVIQRRRLEVYLPTRHDVTESFWEAPQSLYCNDQDFQSCFQKVREALAILAAVAHVDQVGWRYLLAEHCDVDLGIEGQEVFEEDLPAEFVLYFLQDEKKYPKSLINDITRFCGVHQREHASSAYLKSAKADCSFGQTLDTEQTRN
;
A
#
# COMPACT_ATOMS: atom_id res chain seq x y z
N MET A 1 1.31 17.88 20.39
CA MET A 1 2.33 16.91 20.88
C MET A 1 2.27 15.71 19.95
N ALA A 2 3.37 15.36 19.27
CA ALA A 2 3.41 14.16 18.45
C ALA A 2 3.14 12.92 19.34
N PRO A 3 2.28 11.97 18.93
CA PRO A 3 2.03 10.75 19.69
C PRO A 3 3.34 9.97 19.84
N SER A 4 3.58 9.42 21.03
CA SER A 4 4.77 8.60 21.28
C SER A 4 4.75 7.32 20.42
N SER A 5 5.92 6.78 20.06
CA SER A 5 5.99 5.55 19.24
C SER A 5 5.22 4.38 19.86
N LEU A 6 5.16 4.31 21.20
CA LEU A 6 4.36 3.32 21.92
C LEU A 6 2.85 3.48 21.73
N ALA A 7 2.36 4.72 21.61
CA ALA A 7 0.95 4.98 21.34
C ALA A 7 0.58 4.58 19.91
N LEU A 8 1.43 4.92 18.93
CA LEU A 8 1.25 4.51 17.53
C LEU A 8 1.27 2.99 17.39
N LYS A 9 2.23 2.33 18.05
CA LYS A 9 2.34 0.88 18.10
C LYS A 9 1.05 0.21 18.59
N ARG A 10 0.53 0.66 19.74
CA ARG A 10 -0.72 0.12 20.30
C ARG A 10 -1.93 0.35 19.40
N ARG A 11 -1.96 1.47 18.69
CA ARG A 11 -3.08 1.88 17.83
C ARG A 11 -3.07 1.16 16.49
N TRP A 12 -1.90 0.97 15.87
CA TRP A 12 -1.82 0.60 14.45
C TRP A 12 -1.11 -0.74 14.17
N ASP A 13 -0.40 -1.36 15.12
CA ASP A 13 0.32 -2.63 14.86
C ASP A 13 -0.57 -3.78 14.41
N PHE A 14 -1.88 -3.73 14.71
CA PHE A 14 -2.81 -4.76 14.24
C PHE A 14 -2.93 -4.78 12.70
N LEU A 15 -2.50 -3.71 12.01
CA LEU A 15 -2.44 -3.61 10.55
C LEU A 15 -1.12 -4.09 9.94
N LYS A 16 -0.16 -4.51 10.76
CA LYS A 16 1.12 -5.08 10.29
C LYS A 16 0.96 -6.17 9.23
N PRO A 17 0.01 -7.13 9.34
CA PRO A 17 -0.16 -8.15 8.30
C PRO A 17 -0.50 -7.57 6.91
N TRP A 18 -1.19 -6.42 6.85
CA TRP A 18 -1.49 -5.74 5.59
C TRP A 18 -0.28 -4.98 5.05
N CYS A 19 0.52 -4.39 5.93
CA CYS A 19 1.78 -3.73 5.56
C CYS A 19 2.77 -4.73 4.96
N GLN A 20 2.86 -5.95 5.53
CA GLN A 20 3.69 -7.04 5.01
C GLN A 20 3.31 -7.48 3.60
N VAL A 21 2.04 -7.35 3.20
CA VAL A 21 1.61 -7.64 1.82
C VAL A 21 2.20 -6.63 0.84
N LEU A 22 2.38 -5.38 1.28
CA LEU A 22 2.91 -4.28 0.48
C LEU A 22 4.43 -4.11 0.61
N GLN A 23 5.05 -4.78 1.58
CA GLN A 23 6.50 -4.75 1.76
C GLN A 23 7.21 -5.10 0.45
N ARG A 24 8.18 -4.26 0.05
CA ARG A 24 8.89 -4.31 -1.24
C ARG A 24 8.05 -4.07 -2.50
N ARG A 25 6.76 -3.81 -2.36
CA ARG A 25 5.86 -3.46 -3.46
C ARG A 25 5.51 -1.98 -3.48
N ILE A 26 5.76 -1.24 -2.41
CA ILE A 26 5.51 0.19 -2.34
C ILE A 26 6.82 0.96 -2.14
N SER A 27 6.96 2.08 -2.84
CA SER A 27 8.12 2.97 -2.72
C SER A 27 7.72 4.43 -2.87
N TYR A 28 8.33 5.31 -2.09
CA TYR A 28 8.14 6.75 -2.19
C TYR A 28 9.29 7.37 -2.98
N VAL A 29 9.04 7.74 -4.24
CA VAL A 29 10.11 8.10 -5.20
C VAL A 29 9.74 9.32 -6.03
N TRP A 30 10.77 9.97 -6.58
CA TRP A 30 10.60 10.96 -7.64
C TRP A 30 10.19 10.26 -8.94
N PRO A 31 9.32 10.87 -9.78
CA PRO A 31 9.05 10.37 -11.11
C PRO A 31 10.35 10.23 -11.90
N LEU A 32 10.61 9.04 -12.45
CA LEU A 32 11.85 8.73 -13.16
C LEU A 32 11.89 9.29 -14.59
N ARG A 33 10.73 9.56 -15.18
CA ARG A 33 10.62 10.03 -16.58
C ARG A 33 10.50 11.55 -16.58
N GLU A 34 11.38 12.23 -17.32
CA GLU A 34 11.37 13.69 -17.44
C GLU A 34 9.99 14.22 -17.84
N GLU A 35 9.29 13.53 -18.75
CA GLU A 35 7.93 13.85 -19.21
C GLU A 35 6.90 13.91 -18.07
N GLU A 36 7.11 13.15 -17.00
CA GLU A 36 6.23 13.12 -15.82
C GLU A 36 6.64 14.15 -14.76
N VAL A 37 7.94 14.47 -14.67
CA VAL A 37 8.51 15.45 -13.73
C VAL A 37 7.96 16.85 -13.98
N TRP A 38 7.72 17.21 -15.25
CA TRP A 38 7.17 18.53 -15.60
C TRP A 38 5.70 18.70 -15.25
N VAL A 39 4.95 17.59 -15.08
CA VAL A 39 3.51 17.62 -14.78
C VAL A 39 3.24 17.50 -13.28
N ILE A 40 4.05 16.71 -12.56
CA ILE A 40 3.91 16.47 -11.12
C ILE A 40 5.27 16.68 -10.45
N GLN A 41 5.50 17.88 -9.91
CA GLN A 41 6.72 18.22 -9.17
C GLN A 41 6.64 17.77 -7.70
N ARG A 42 6.35 16.49 -7.46
CA ARG A 42 6.41 15.88 -6.12
C ARG A 42 6.74 14.40 -6.19
N ARG A 43 7.30 13.87 -5.10
CA ARG A 43 7.40 12.42 -4.89
C ARG A 43 6.01 11.79 -4.82
N ARG A 44 5.94 10.50 -5.12
CA ARG A 44 4.68 9.74 -5.13
C ARG A 44 4.89 8.32 -4.63
N LEU A 45 3.82 7.71 -4.16
CA LEU A 45 3.81 6.30 -3.75
C LEU A 45 3.58 5.43 -4.98
N GLU A 46 4.64 4.80 -5.46
CA GLU A 46 4.58 3.83 -6.54
C GLU A 46 4.32 2.44 -5.97
N VAL A 47 3.35 1.72 -6.54
CA VAL A 47 2.96 0.38 -6.12
C VAL A 47 3.14 -0.61 -7.26
N TYR A 48 4.07 -1.55 -7.09
CA TYR A 48 4.36 -2.64 -8.01
C TYR A 48 3.40 -3.80 -7.75
N LEU A 49 2.44 -3.95 -8.66
CA LEU A 49 1.43 -4.99 -8.52
C LEU A 49 2.03 -6.39 -8.78
N PRO A 50 1.50 -7.43 -8.11
CA PRO A 50 1.89 -8.80 -8.38
C PRO A 50 1.80 -9.15 -9.86
N THR A 51 2.77 -9.90 -10.35
CA THR A 51 2.71 -10.53 -11.67
C THR A 51 2.69 -12.05 -11.54
N ARG A 52 2.14 -12.74 -12.53
CA ARG A 52 2.22 -14.21 -12.60
C ARG A 52 3.66 -14.72 -12.75
N HIS A 53 4.65 -13.84 -12.88
CA HIS A 53 6.05 -14.17 -13.10
C HIS A 53 6.91 -13.73 -11.90
N ASP A 54 6.29 -13.27 -10.81
CA ASP A 54 7.03 -12.97 -9.59
C ASP A 54 7.70 -14.25 -9.08
N VAL A 55 8.97 -14.13 -8.73
CA VAL A 55 9.80 -15.24 -8.23
C VAL A 55 10.38 -14.91 -6.87
N THR A 56 10.79 -15.94 -6.14
CA THR A 56 11.57 -15.77 -4.91
C THR A 56 12.91 -15.10 -5.20
N GLU A 57 13.20 -14.02 -4.50
CA GLU A 57 14.50 -13.36 -4.51
C GLU A 57 15.43 -14.06 -3.51
N SER A 58 16.26 -14.99 -3.99
CA SER A 58 17.30 -15.66 -3.20
C SER A 58 18.63 -15.63 -3.94
N PHE A 59 19.70 -15.26 -3.24
CA PHE A 59 21.07 -15.31 -3.78
C PHE A 59 21.61 -16.74 -3.89
N TRP A 60 21.06 -17.67 -3.11
CA TRP A 60 21.61 -19.02 -2.92
C TRP A 60 20.76 -20.10 -3.59
N GLU A 61 19.54 -19.77 -4.01
CA GLU A 61 18.57 -20.72 -4.57
C GLU A 61 18.11 -20.27 -5.96
N ALA A 62 17.72 -21.24 -6.79
CA ALA A 62 17.14 -20.94 -8.09
C ALA A 62 15.81 -20.19 -7.92
N PRO A 63 15.47 -19.24 -8.81
CA PRO A 63 14.21 -18.51 -8.74
C PRO A 63 13.03 -19.48 -8.82
N GLN A 64 12.15 -19.44 -7.82
CA GLN A 64 10.92 -20.23 -7.80
C GLN A 64 9.73 -19.30 -7.95
N SER A 65 8.73 -19.71 -8.74
CA SER A 65 7.47 -18.97 -8.86
C SER A 65 6.87 -18.73 -7.48
N LEU A 66 6.50 -17.48 -7.18
CA LEU A 66 5.79 -17.15 -5.93
C LEU A 66 4.38 -17.76 -5.88
N TYR A 67 3.81 -18.12 -7.03
CA TYR A 67 2.46 -18.63 -7.16
C TYR A 67 2.46 -20.04 -7.73
N CYS A 68 1.78 -20.96 -7.05
CA CYS A 68 1.62 -22.34 -7.52
C CYS A 68 0.57 -22.45 -8.63
N ASN A 69 -0.41 -21.54 -8.64
CA ASN A 69 -1.50 -21.50 -9.60
C ASN A 69 -2.10 -20.08 -9.73
N ASP A 70 -3.03 -19.92 -10.67
CA ASP A 70 -3.70 -18.64 -10.93
C ASP A 70 -4.59 -18.17 -9.76
N GLN A 71 -5.12 -19.08 -8.95
CA GLN A 71 -5.93 -18.73 -7.78
C GLN A 71 -5.08 -18.12 -6.66
N ASP A 72 -3.86 -18.63 -6.44
CA ASP A 72 -2.91 -18.07 -5.46
C ASP A 72 -2.48 -16.66 -5.89
N PHE A 73 -2.20 -16.48 -7.18
CA PHE A 73 -1.94 -15.17 -7.77
C PHE A 73 -3.10 -14.20 -7.53
N GLN A 74 -4.33 -14.58 -7.88
CA GLN A 74 -5.51 -13.73 -7.70
C GLN A 74 -5.77 -13.42 -6.21
N SER A 75 -5.48 -14.37 -5.32
CA SER A 75 -5.58 -14.16 -3.87
C SER A 75 -4.56 -13.14 -3.35
N CYS A 76 -3.31 -13.20 -3.84
CA CYS A 76 -2.30 -12.20 -3.52
C CYS A 76 -2.68 -10.82 -4.10
N PHE A 77 -3.13 -10.80 -5.35
CA PHE A 77 -3.57 -9.59 -6.04
C PHE A 77 -4.74 -8.89 -5.31
N GLN A 78 -5.70 -9.67 -4.81
CA GLN A 78 -6.77 -9.18 -3.95
C GLN A 78 -6.24 -8.60 -2.63
N LYS A 79 -5.30 -9.29 -1.95
CA LYS A 79 -4.73 -8.82 -0.68
C LYS A 79 -3.99 -7.49 -0.85
N VAL A 80 -3.27 -7.30 -1.96
CA VAL A 80 -2.60 -6.03 -2.27
C VAL A 80 -3.61 -4.89 -2.37
N ARG A 81 -4.71 -5.10 -3.10
CA ARG A 81 -5.80 -4.11 -3.19
C ARG A 81 -6.38 -3.77 -1.82
N GLU A 82 -6.69 -4.79 -1.02
CA GLU A 82 -7.28 -4.63 0.31
C GLU A 82 -6.33 -3.91 1.27
N ALA A 83 -5.02 -4.21 1.19
CA ALA A 83 -4.00 -3.52 1.96
C ALA A 83 -3.94 -2.03 1.62
N LEU A 84 -3.92 -1.67 0.32
CA LEU A 84 -3.92 -0.27 -0.12
C LEU A 84 -5.17 0.47 0.37
N ALA A 85 -6.34 -0.17 0.31
CA ALA A 85 -7.58 0.44 0.77
C ALA A 85 -7.59 0.71 2.29
N ILE A 86 -7.04 -0.20 3.10
CA ILE A 86 -6.90 0.03 4.55
C ILE A 86 -5.91 1.15 4.81
N LEU A 87 -4.76 1.13 4.15
CA LEU A 87 -3.73 2.15 4.30
C LEU A 87 -4.23 3.55 3.91
N ALA A 88 -5.01 3.66 2.82
CA ALA A 88 -5.67 4.90 2.43
C ALA A 88 -6.65 5.40 3.50
N ALA A 89 -7.41 4.48 4.12
CA ALA A 89 -8.33 4.84 5.18
C ALA A 89 -7.59 5.37 6.43
N VAL A 90 -6.46 4.76 6.81
CA VAL A 90 -5.61 5.27 7.89
C VAL A 90 -5.09 6.67 7.59
N ALA A 91 -4.65 6.95 6.37
CA ALA A 91 -4.19 8.29 5.97
C ALA A 91 -5.28 9.37 6.11
N HIS A 92 -6.55 9.00 5.92
CA HIS A 92 -7.66 9.92 6.13
C HIS A 92 -7.97 10.22 7.60
N VAL A 93 -7.70 9.28 8.53
CA VAL A 93 -8.05 9.42 9.95
C VAL A 93 -6.86 9.78 10.85
N ASP A 94 -5.64 9.39 10.47
CA ASP A 94 -4.43 9.62 11.25
C ASP A 94 -3.18 9.67 10.35
N GLN A 95 -2.84 10.88 9.92
CA GLN A 95 -1.66 11.13 9.08
C GLN A 95 -0.34 10.72 9.76
N VAL A 96 -0.27 10.75 11.10
CA VAL A 96 0.94 10.31 11.83
C VAL A 96 1.02 8.79 11.86
N GLY A 97 -0.11 8.11 12.09
CA GLY A 97 -0.24 6.66 12.00
C GLY A 97 0.07 6.12 10.60
N TRP A 98 -0.35 6.85 9.57
CA TRP A 98 -0.06 6.57 8.17
C TRP A 98 1.44 6.52 7.88
N ARG A 99 2.16 7.59 8.23
CA ARG A 99 3.63 7.66 8.07
C ARG A 99 4.34 6.58 8.86
N TYR A 100 3.88 6.30 10.08
CA TYR A 100 4.40 5.21 10.91
C TYR A 100 4.27 3.84 10.23
N LEU A 101 3.10 3.51 9.68
CA LEU A 101 2.87 2.23 9.01
C LEU A 101 3.74 2.08 7.75
N LEU A 102 3.89 3.15 6.97
CA LEU A 102 4.73 3.13 5.78
C LEU A 102 6.20 2.94 6.12
N ALA A 103 6.74 3.71 7.06
CA ALA A 103 8.15 3.64 7.43
C ALA A 103 8.51 2.34 8.15
N GLU A 104 7.74 1.94 9.17
CA GLU A 104 8.13 0.86 10.09
C GLU A 104 7.65 -0.53 9.67
N HIS A 105 6.55 -0.61 8.91
CA HIS A 105 5.93 -1.90 8.57
C HIS A 105 5.85 -2.17 7.07
N CYS A 106 5.97 -1.16 6.21
CA CYS A 106 6.04 -1.33 4.74
C CYS A 106 7.46 -1.15 4.17
N ASP A 107 8.44 -0.78 5.00
CA ASP A 107 9.83 -0.46 4.62
C ASP A 107 9.95 0.66 3.57
N VAL A 108 9.07 1.67 3.62
CA VAL A 108 9.15 2.84 2.74
C VAL A 108 10.13 3.86 3.31
N ASP A 109 11.12 4.24 2.51
CA ASP A 109 12.03 5.33 2.86
C ASP A 109 11.30 6.69 2.75
N LEU A 110 10.99 7.28 3.91
CA LEU A 110 10.40 8.62 4.03
C LEU A 110 11.44 9.69 4.41
N GLY A 111 12.73 9.35 4.37
CA GLY A 111 13.79 10.22 4.83
C GLY A 111 13.82 10.42 6.35
N ILE A 112 14.65 11.36 6.79
CA ILE A 112 14.88 11.70 8.20
C ILE A 112 14.24 13.06 8.51
N GLU A 113 13.75 13.25 9.73
CA GLU A 113 13.24 14.54 10.22
C GLU A 113 14.21 15.70 9.90
N GLY A 114 13.68 16.79 9.34
CA GLY A 114 14.47 17.92 8.84
C GLY A 114 14.99 17.79 7.40
N GLN A 115 14.82 16.64 6.74
CA GLN A 115 15.04 16.51 5.29
C GLN A 115 13.75 16.85 4.53
N GLU A 116 13.91 17.40 3.32
CA GLU A 116 12.78 17.74 2.43
C GLU A 116 11.81 16.57 2.23
N VAL A 117 12.32 15.35 2.03
CA VAL A 117 11.52 14.13 1.84
C VAL A 117 10.57 13.88 3.01
N PHE A 118 11.03 14.18 4.22
CA PHE A 118 10.26 13.93 5.43
C PHE A 118 9.20 15.02 5.64
N GLU A 119 9.53 16.28 5.38
CA GLU A 119 8.64 17.42 5.60
C GLU A 119 7.56 17.57 4.51
N GLU A 120 7.72 16.88 3.37
CA GLU A 120 6.71 16.84 2.31
C GLU A 120 5.38 16.25 2.80
N ASP A 121 4.28 16.84 2.31
CA ASP A 121 2.96 16.26 2.49
C ASP A 121 2.87 14.92 1.74
N LEU A 122 2.39 13.89 2.44
CA LEU A 122 2.36 12.52 1.96
C LEU A 122 0.89 12.10 1.72
N PRO A 123 0.32 12.41 0.54
CA PRO A 123 -1.06 12.04 0.24
C PRO A 123 -1.20 10.53 0.04
N ALA A 124 -2.39 10.00 0.33
CA ALA A 124 -2.76 8.63 0.00
C ALA A 124 -3.10 8.44 -1.49
N GLU A 125 -2.17 8.86 -2.35
CA GLU A 125 -2.26 8.72 -3.80
C GLU A 125 -1.26 7.66 -4.27
N PHE A 126 -1.79 6.55 -4.78
CA PHE A 126 -1.00 5.42 -5.23
C PHE A 126 -0.93 5.39 -6.76
N VAL A 127 0.28 5.36 -7.31
CA VAL A 127 0.53 5.11 -8.73
C VAL A 127 0.79 3.64 -8.93
N LEU A 128 -0.11 2.97 -9.65
CA LEU A 128 -0.05 1.52 -9.86
C LEU A 128 0.83 1.19 -11.07
N TYR A 129 1.89 0.41 -10.83
CA TYR A 129 2.76 -0.14 -11.85
C TYR A 129 2.35 -1.56 -12.19
N PHE A 130 1.93 -1.75 -13.43
CA PHE A 130 1.74 -3.07 -14.03
C PHE A 130 2.99 -3.38 -14.85
N LEU A 131 3.87 -4.23 -14.32
CA LEU A 131 5.04 -4.68 -15.06
C LEU A 131 4.58 -5.46 -16.29
N GLN A 132 4.82 -4.89 -17.46
CA GLN A 132 4.53 -5.48 -18.75
C GLN A 132 5.82 -6.10 -19.28
N ASP A 133 5.78 -7.40 -19.59
CA ASP A 133 6.78 -7.97 -20.49
C ASP A 133 6.59 -7.30 -21.86
N GLU A 134 7.58 -6.52 -22.31
CA GLU A 134 7.54 -5.59 -23.46
C GLU A 134 7.02 -6.24 -24.76
N LYS A 135 7.01 -7.57 -24.82
CA LYS A 135 6.75 -8.34 -26.03
C LYS A 135 5.29 -8.73 -26.25
N LYS A 136 4.40 -8.63 -25.25
CA LYS A 136 2.96 -8.95 -25.42
C LYS A 136 2.08 -8.10 -24.52
N TYR A 137 0.97 -7.60 -25.06
CA TYR A 137 -0.18 -7.19 -24.26
C TYR A 137 -0.91 -8.46 -23.80
N PRO A 138 -0.82 -8.87 -22.52
CA PRO A 138 -1.54 -10.04 -22.08
C PRO A 138 -3.02 -9.66 -22.04
N LYS A 139 -3.90 -10.40 -22.73
CA LYS A 139 -5.36 -10.23 -22.57
C LYS A 139 -5.78 -10.33 -21.09
N SER A 140 -5.01 -11.07 -20.29
CA SER A 140 -5.20 -11.16 -18.84
C SER A 140 -4.99 -9.82 -18.12
N LEU A 141 -4.10 -8.93 -18.58
CA LEU A 141 -3.81 -7.66 -17.92
C LEU A 141 -5.04 -6.74 -17.84
N ILE A 142 -5.80 -6.63 -18.93
CA ILE A 142 -7.04 -5.83 -18.94
C ILE A 142 -8.05 -6.39 -17.93
N ASN A 143 -8.17 -7.71 -17.87
CA ASN A 143 -9.05 -8.38 -16.90
C ASN A 143 -8.54 -8.18 -15.46
N ASP A 144 -7.24 -8.26 -15.23
CA ASP A 144 -6.63 -8.05 -13.92
C ASP A 144 -6.81 -6.58 -13.46
N ILE A 145 -6.60 -5.59 -14.33
CA ILE A 145 -6.91 -4.18 -14.06
C ILE A 145 -8.39 -4.00 -13.72
N THR A 146 -9.28 -4.59 -14.53
CA THR A 146 -10.73 -4.50 -14.33
C THR A 146 -11.13 -5.15 -13.00
N ARG A 147 -10.53 -6.28 -12.64
CA ARG A 147 -10.75 -6.93 -11.34
C ARG A 147 -10.19 -6.09 -10.20
N PHE A 148 -9.05 -5.44 -10.37
CA PHE A 148 -8.43 -4.61 -9.35
C PHE A 148 -9.28 -3.36 -9.07
N CYS A 149 -9.53 -2.55 -10.10
CA CYS A 149 -10.16 -1.24 -9.98
C CYS A 149 -11.69 -1.26 -10.09
N GLY A 150 -12.28 -2.40 -10.48
CA GLY A 150 -13.73 -2.54 -10.66
C GLY A 150 -14.50 -2.85 -9.38
N VAL A 151 -15.75 -3.30 -9.56
CA VAL A 151 -16.68 -3.58 -8.46
C VAL A 151 -16.34 -4.82 -7.63
N HIS A 152 -15.40 -5.63 -8.11
CA HIS A 152 -14.99 -6.89 -7.48
C HIS A 152 -14.49 -6.70 -6.03
N GLN A 153 -14.01 -5.51 -5.66
CA GLN A 153 -13.66 -5.19 -4.28
C GLN A 153 -14.86 -5.22 -3.33
N ARG A 154 -16.06 -4.88 -3.82
CA ARG A 154 -17.30 -4.86 -3.03
C ARG A 154 -17.95 -6.24 -2.98
N GLU A 155 -17.90 -6.96 -4.09
CA GLU A 155 -18.57 -8.25 -4.24
C GLU A 155 -17.81 -9.39 -3.56
N HIS A 156 -16.48 -9.30 -3.47
CA HIS A 156 -15.62 -10.37 -2.99
C HIS A 156 -14.64 -9.92 -1.91
N ALA A 157 -15.01 -8.95 -1.07
CA ALA A 157 -14.20 -8.51 0.06
C ALA A 157 -13.85 -9.67 1.00
N SER A 158 -12.57 -9.80 1.38
CA SER A 158 -12.16 -10.84 2.32
C SER A 158 -12.69 -10.55 3.73
N SER A 159 -12.98 -11.62 4.49
CA SER A 159 -13.45 -11.47 5.87
C SER A 159 -12.40 -10.81 6.78
N ALA A 160 -11.12 -11.00 6.48
CA ALA A 160 -10.02 -10.33 7.17
C ALA A 160 -10.03 -8.83 6.90
N TYR A 161 -10.19 -8.43 5.63
CA TYR A 161 -10.28 -7.02 5.23
C TYR A 161 -11.45 -6.32 5.93
N LEU A 162 -12.64 -6.92 5.91
CA LEU A 162 -13.82 -6.32 6.55
C LEU A 162 -13.63 -6.13 8.06
N LYS A 163 -12.94 -7.05 8.74
CA LYS A 163 -12.61 -6.92 10.16
C LYS A 163 -11.64 -5.75 10.42
N SER A 164 -10.57 -5.65 9.64
CA SER A 164 -9.58 -4.58 9.77
C SER A 164 -10.16 -3.21 9.42
N ALA A 165 -10.93 -3.10 8.34
CA ALA A 165 -11.60 -1.87 7.93
C ALA A 165 -12.61 -1.39 9.00
N LYS A 166 -13.34 -2.31 9.64
CA LYS A 166 -14.25 -1.96 10.74
C LYS A 166 -13.50 -1.47 11.98
N ALA A 167 -12.36 -2.08 12.30
CA ALA A 167 -11.52 -1.63 13.40
C ALA A 167 -10.99 -0.21 13.14
N ASP A 168 -10.47 0.03 11.94
CA ASP A 168 -9.99 1.35 11.49
C ASP A 168 -11.08 2.43 11.55
N CYS A 169 -12.28 2.14 11.02
CA CYS A 169 -13.43 3.05 11.11
C CYS A 169 -13.82 3.39 12.56
N SER A 170 -13.75 2.41 13.47
CA SER A 170 -14.07 2.63 14.89
C SER A 170 -13.05 3.56 15.57
N PHE A 171 -11.77 3.46 15.19
CA PHE A 171 -10.74 4.38 15.66
C PHE A 171 -10.91 5.78 15.08
N GLY A 172 -11.24 5.92 13.79
CA GLY A 172 -11.54 7.23 13.17
C GLY A 172 -12.63 7.99 13.93
N GLN A 173 -13.76 7.31 14.22
CA GLN A 173 -14.85 7.92 15.00
C GLN A 173 -14.42 8.39 16.39
N THR A 174 -13.51 7.67 17.04
CA THR A 174 -13.01 8.01 18.38
C THR A 174 -12.15 9.28 18.34
N LEU A 175 -11.30 9.43 17.32
CA LEU A 175 -10.45 10.61 17.13
C LEU A 175 -11.26 11.88 16.83
N ASP A 176 -12.28 11.77 15.97
CA ASP A 176 -13.18 12.88 15.65
C ASP A 176 -13.90 13.41 16.90
N THR A 177 -14.32 12.51 17.80
CA THR A 177 -14.94 12.89 19.08
C THR A 177 -13.97 13.52 20.10
N GLU A 178 -12.68 13.19 20.06
CA GLU A 178 -11.68 13.82 20.93
C GLU A 178 -11.26 15.20 20.42
N GLN A 179 -11.23 15.41 19.09
CA GLN A 179 -10.96 16.71 18.48
C GLN A 179 -12.11 17.71 18.62
N THR A 180 -13.37 17.26 18.66
CA THR A 180 -14.54 18.15 18.85
C THR A 180 -14.80 18.53 20.30
N ARG A 181 -14.04 17.98 21.26
CA ARG A 181 -14.22 18.21 22.71
C ARG A 181 -13.20 19.17 23.32
N ASN A 182 -12.25 19.66 22.52
CA ASN A 182 -11.28 20.71 22.86
C ASN A 182 -11.60 21.99 22.08
#